data_AF-A0A9P8LG13-F1
#
_entry.id   AF-A0A9P8LG13-F1
#
_cell.length_a   1.000
_cell.length_b   1.000
_cell.length_c   1.000
_cell.angle_alpha   90.00
_cell.angle_beta   90.00
_cell.angle_gamma   90.00
#
_symmetry.space_group_name_H-M   'P 1'
#
loop_
_entity.id
_entity.type
_entity.pdbx_description
1 polymer ?
#
loop_
_entity_poly.entity_id
_entity_poly.type
_entity_poly.pdbx_seq_one_letter_code
_entity_poly.pdbx_strand_id
1 'polypeptide(L)'
;MSATLAILAALTGLLPLTLGDGDYGNYSTSAKPISVNSSGIPIPPFSTHIVNVGMSGLFFSPDNLNVSVGDSVEFRFFPLNHSVAQSSFSAPCAPAGPRALFSGFFPVQSDGGRQRWTIQINDTKPIWLYCSQGPHCQMGMVAVINPPPDQSIGRYKQAAANATANMSPKDIQGGITGSASPPNVNSSGVAPEPTGSGTRSVPFGGFTLFLGLIFILIVL
;
A
#
# COMPACT_ATOMS: atom_id res chain seq x y z
N MET A 1 46.22 -55.01 -1.56
CA MET A 1 45.39 -55.55 -2.64
C MET A 1 44.96 -54.35 -3.49
N SER A 2 45.86 -53.72 -4.25
CA SER A 2 46.30 -54.05 -5.62
C SER A 2 45.13 -54.24 -6.59
N ALA A 3 44.87 -53.21 -7.40
CA ALA A 3 44.30 -53.35 -8.75
C ALA A 3 44.76 -52.14 -9.59
N THR A 4 45.62 -52.43 -10.56
CA THR A 4 46.22 -51.56 -11.57
C THR A 4 45.40 -51.65 -12.86
N LEU A 5 45.38 -50.57 -13.67
CA LEU A 5 45.16 -50.43 -15.14
C LEU A 5 44.15 -49.29 -15.44
N ALA A 6 44.29 -48.44 -16.45
CA ALA A 6 45.22 -48.40 -17.58
C ALA A 6 45.36 -46.95 -18.08
N ILE A 7 46.51 -46.66 -18.68
CA ILE A 7 46.82 -45.46 -19.45
C ILE A 7 46.23 -45.64 -20.86
N LEU A 8 45.55 -44.63 -21.41
CA LEU A 8 45.57 -44.36 -22.85
C LEU A 8 45.40 -42.86 -23.14
N ALA A 9 46.18 -42.40 -24.10
CA ALA A 9 46.47 -41.01 -24.40
C ALA A 9 45.56 -40.38 -25.47
N ALA A 10 45.63 -39.05 -25.49
CA ALA A 10 45.43 -38.11 -26.61
C ALA A 10 44.03 -37.92 -27.20
N LEU A 11 43.52 -36.68 -27.12
CA LEU A 11 43.47 -35.83 -28.32
C LEU A 11 43.30 -34.34 -27.94
N THR A 12 44.15 -33.53 -28.55
CA THR A 12 44.16 -32.08 -28.53
C THR A 12 42.89 -31.50 -29.15
N GLY A 13 42.18 -30.66 -28.40
CA GLY A 13 41.11 -29.80 -28.90
C GLY A 13 41.31 -28.37 -28.41
N LEU A 14 42.09 -27.59 -29.16
CA LEU A 14 42.19 -26.14 -28.99
C LEU A 14 40.88 -25.50 -29.48
N LEU A 15 40.06 -25.03 -28.54
CA LEU A 15 38.96 -24.10 -28.83
C LEU A 15 39.49 -22.66 -28.67
N PRO A 16 39.39 -21.79 -29.69
CA PRO A 16 39.71 -20.38 -29.52
C PRO A 16 38.65 -19.71 -28.66
N LEU A 17 39.10 -19.09 -27.56
CA LEU A 17 38.35 -18.08 -26.83
C LEU A 17 38.30 -16.82 -27.71
N THR A 18 37.16 -16.57 -28.36
CA THR A 18 36.87 -15.25 -28.92
C THR A 18 36.36 -14.36 -27.79
N LEU A 19 37.19 -13.40 -27.37
CA LEU A 19 36.75 -12.26 -26.58
C LEU A 19 35.86 -11.40 -27.49
N GLY A 20 34.57 -11.35 -27.20
CA GLY A 20 33.67 -10.39 -27.82
C GLY A 20 33.83 -9.05 -27.12
N ASP A 21 34.62 -8.16 -27.73
CA ASP A 21 34.60 -6.74 -27.39
C ASP A 21 33.23 -6.18 -27.81
N GLY A 22 32.43 -5.80 -26.81
CA GLY A 22 31.18 -5.07 -27.01
C GLY A 22 31.49 -3.66 -27.50
N ASP A 23 31.60 -3.52 -28.83
CA ASP A 23 31.64 -2.25 -29.52
C ASP A 23 30.28 -1.53 -29.34
N TYR A 24 30.30 -0.45 -28.56
CA TYR A 24 29.22 0.54 -28.52
C TYR A 24 29.26 1.35 -29.83
N GLY A 25 28.89 0.69 -30.92
CA GLY A 25 28.76 1.26 -32.24
C GLY A 25 27.43 1.99 -32.40
N ASN A 26 27.49 3.32 -32.35
CA ASN A 26 26.47 4.24 -32.84
C ASN A 26 26.23 4.02 -34.34
N TYR A 27 25.30 3.13 -34.70
CA TYR A 27 24.86 2.94 -36.07
C TYR A 27 23.60 3.76 -36.34
N SER A 28 23.81 5.03 -36.67
CA SER A 28 22.86 5.81 -37.47
C SER A 28 22.76 5.16 -38.85
N THR A 29 21.81 4.24 -39.00
CA THR A 29 21.36 3.78 -40.31
C THR A 29 20.03 4.45 -40.60
N SER A 30 20.08 5.33 -41.61
CA SER A 30 18.92 5.90 -42.29
C SER A 30 18.12 4.77 -42.92
N ALA A 31 17.27 4.13 -42.12
CA ALA A 31 16.21 3.27 -42.60
C ALA A 31 14.99 4.16 -42.86
N LYS A 32 14.50 4.14 -44.10
CA LYS A 32 13.22 4.73 -44.50
C LYS A 32 12.15 4.27 -43.49
N PRO A 33 11.36 5.17 -42.88
CA PRO A 33 10.39 4.77 -41.88
C PRO A 33 9.40 3.79 -42.52
N ILE A 34 9.41 2.54 -42.05
CA ILE A 34 8.30 1.62 -42.26
C ILE A 34 7.19 2.20 -41.39
N SER A 35 6.19 2.82 -42.03
CA SER A 35 4.95 3.23 -41.38
C SER A 35 4.22 1.98 -40.92
N VAL A 36 4.61 1.44 -39.77
CA VAL A 36 3.76 0.55 -38.99
C VAL A 36 2.60 1.41 -38.53
N ASN A 37 1.43 1.20 -39.13
CA ASN A 37 0.18 1.70 -38.61
C ASN A 37 -0.10 0.93 -37.31
N SER A 38 0.60 1.30 -36.23
CA SER A 38 0.33 0.85 -34.89
C SER A 38 -0.98 1.51 -34.49
N SER A 39 -2.08 0.86 -34.86
CA SER A 39 -3.36 1.07 -34.21
C SER A 39 -3.15 0.64 -32.76
N GLY A 40 -2.68 1.58 -31.95
CA GLY A 40 -2.38 1.35 -30.54
C GLY A 40 -3.62 0.76 -29.91
N ILE A 41 -3.53 -0.49 -29.45
CA ILE A 41 -4.54 -1.06 -28.57
C ILE A 41 -4.57 -0.13 -27.35
N PRO A 42 -5.72 0.46 -26.99
CA PRO A 42 -5.82 1.22 -25.76
C PRO A 42 -5.45 0.32 -24.60
N ILE A 43 -4.26 0.49 -24.02
CA ILE A 43 -3.90 -0.16 -22.77
C ILE A 43 -4.75 0.56 -21.71
N PRO A 44 -5.66 -0.13 -21.01
CA PRO A 44 -6.43 0.51 -19.95
C PRO A 44 -5.46 1.07 -18.90
N PRO A 45 -5.73 2.27 -18.34
CA PRO A 45 -4.87 2.83 -17.31
C PRO A 45 -4.84 1.89 -16.10
N PHE A 46 -3.64 1.58 -15.59
CA PHE A 46 -3.49 0.82 -14.35
C PHE A 46 -4.19 1.56 -13.21
N SER A 47 -5.08 0.87 -12.52
CA SER A 47 -5.88 1.43 -11.44
C SER A 47 -5.31 1.04 -10.08
N THR A 48 -5.55 1.88 -9.07
CA THR A 48 -5.21 1.56 -7.67
C THR A 48 -6.49 1.36 -6.87
N HIS A 49 -6.66 0.16 -6.33
CA HIS A 49 -7.77 -0.21 -5.46
C HIS A 49 -7.37 0.04 -4.01
N ILE A 50 -8.21 0.72 -3.23
CA ILE A 50 -7.90 1.08 -1.85
C ILE A 50 -8.56 0.09 -0.89
N VAL A 51 -7.78 -0.44 0.04
CA VAL A 51 -8.26 -1.21 1.19
C VAL A 51 -7.90 -0.47 2.47
N ASN A 52 -8.92 -0.04 3.22
CA ASN A 52 -8.73 0.53 4.54
C ASN A 52 -8.52 -0.59 5.56
N VAL A 53 -7.46 -0.50 6.34
CA VAL A 53 -7.06 -1.47 7.36
C VAL A 53 -7.32 -0.84 8.72
N GLY A 54 -8.37 -1.27 9.42
CA GLY A 54 -8.64 -0.80 10.78
C GLY A 54 -9.47 0.48 10.91
N MET A 55 -10.05 1.01 9.83
CA MET A 55 -10.68 2.36 9.84
C MET A 55 -11.82 2.51 10.86
N SER A 56 -12.65 1.48 11.00
CA SER A 56 -13.82 1.50 11.88
C SER A 56 -14.01 0.18 12.64
N GLY A 57 -12.90 -0.51 12.91
CA GLY A 57 -12.88 -1.77 13.66
C GLY A 57 -11.81 -2.74 13.16
N LEU A 58 -11.84 -3.98 13.65
CA LEU A 58 -10.87 -5.02 13.31
C LEU A 58 -11.22 -5.72 11.97
N PHE A 59 -11.25 -4.96 10.88
CA PHE A 59 -11.52 -5.49 9.55
C PHE A 59 -10.80 -4.72 8.44
N PHE A 60 -10.71 -5.38 7.29
CA PHE A 60 -10.33 -4.78 6.02
C PHE A 60 -11.58 -4.26 5.31
N SER A 61 -11.51 -3.10 4.67
CA SER A 61 -12.64 -2.52 3.94
C SER A 61 -12.20 -1.94 2.59
N PRO A 62 -12.65 -2.50 1.46
CA PRO A 62 -13.41 -3.75 1.34
C PRO A 62 -12.57 -4.98 1.77
N ASP A 63 -13.24 -6.08 2.14
CA ASP A 63 -12.62 -7.37 2.49
C ASP A 63 -12.64 -8.38 1.34
N ASN A 64 -13.30 -8.06 0.23
CA ASN A 64 -13.41 -8.88 -0.96
C ASN A 64 -13.27 -7.99 -2.19
N LEU A 65 -12.25 -8.24 -2.99
CA LEU A 65 -11.90 -7.43 -4.16
C LEU A 65 -11.78 -8.31 -5.41
N ASN A 66 -12.17 -7.76 -6.56
CA ASN A 66 -11.84 -8.30 -7.87
C ASN A 66 -10.96 -7.27 -8.60
N VAL A 67 -9.70 -7.61 -8.83
CA VAL A 67 -8.65 -6.69 -9.27
C VAL A 67 -7.96 -7.27 -10.51
N SER A 68 -7.85 -6.44 -11.54
CA SER A 68 -7.23 -6.80 -12.82
C SER A 68 -5.71 -6.96 -12.70
N VAL A 69 -5.13 -7.80 -13.55
CA VAL A 69 -3.66 -7.90 -13.67
C VAL A 69 -3.10 -6.56 -14.13
N GLY A 70 -2.03 -6.12 -13.48
CA GLY A 70 -1.37 -4.82 -13.70
C GLY A 70 -1.85 -3.72 -12.75
N ASP A 71 -3.05 -3.84 -12.18
CA ASP A 71 -3.53 -2.92 -11.15
C ASP A 71 -2.76 -3.11 -9.84
N SER A 72 -2.93 -2.16 -8.92
CA SER A 72 -2.36 -2.21 -7.58
C SER A 72 -3.44 -2.21 -6.50
N VAL A 73 -3.12 -2.77 -5.33
CA VAL A 73 -3.94 -2.67 -4.12
C VAL A 73 -3.14 -1.90 -3.07
N GLU A 74 -3.65 -0.73 -2.68
CA GLU A 74 -3.09 0.13 -1.64
C GLU A 74 -3.82 -0.09 -0.31
N PHE A 75 -3.10 -0.64 0.66
CA PHE A 75 -3.57 -0.81 2.03
C PHE A 75 -3.28 0.44 2.84
N ARG A 76 -4.31 1.07 3.38
CA ARG A 76 -4.24 2.29 4.19
C ARG A 76 -4.48 1.97 5.64
N PHE A 77 -3.51 2.23 6.50
CA PHE A 77 -3.57 1.84 7.91
C PHE A 77 -4.20 2.92 8.78
N PHE A 78 -5.11 2.50 9.67
CA PHE A 78 -5.85 3.32 10.63
C PHE A 78 -5.47 2.96 12.07
N PRO A 79 -5.95 3.70 13.10
CA PRO A 79 -5.51 3.54 14.48
C PRO A 79 -5.48 2.10 14.99
N LEU A 80 -4.66 1.87 16.03
CA LEU A 80 -4.17 0.57 16.50
C LEU A 80 -2.96 0.07 15.69
N ASN A 81 -2.53 -1.16 15.97
CA ASN A 81 -1.47 -1.82 15.23
C ASN A 81 -2.06 -2.89 14.33
N HIS A 82 -1.83 -2.77 13.02
CA HIS A 82 -2.34 -3.72 12.05
C HIS A 82 -1.26 -4.18 11.08
N SER A 83 -1.53 -5.28 10.40
CA SER A 83 -0.68 -5.86 9.38
C SER A 83 -1.54 -6.47 8.27
N VAL A 84 -0.92 -6.67 7.12
CA VAL A 84 -1.45 -7.45 6.00
C VAL A 84 -0.48 -8.60 5.78
N ALA A 85 -0.94 -9.83 5.98
CA ALA A 85 -0.16 -11.05 5.77
C ALA A 85 -0.92 -12.01 4.86
N GLN A 86 -0.21 -12.74 4.01
CA GLN A 86 -0.81 -13.75 3.13
C GLN A 86 -0.84 -15.14 3.77
N SER A 87 -1.97 -15.81 3.61
CA SER A 87 -2.24 -17.19 4.01
C SER A 87 -2.77 -18.00 2.82
N SER A 88 -3.21 -19.24 3.07
CA SER A 88 -4.07 -19.98 2.16
C SER A 88 -5.52 -19.96 2.67
N PHE A 89 -6.47 -20.24 1.78
CA PHE A 89 -7.88 -20.41 2.15
C PHE A 89 -8.08 -21.46 3.26
N SER A 90 -7.34 -22.57 3.19
CA SER A 90 -7.46 -23.70 4.12
C SER A 90 -6.74 -23.51 5.45
N ALA A 91 -5.81 -22.56 5.53
CA ALA A 91 -5.04 -22.27 6.73
C ALA A 91 -5.02 -20.75 7.02
N PRO A 92 -6.17 -20.15 7.39
CA PRO A 92 -6.20 -18.78 7.87
C PRO A 92 -5.31 -18.60 9.09
N CYS A 93 -4.88 -17.35 9.33
CA CYS A 93 -4.05 -16.96 10.47
C CYS A 93 -2.65 -17.61 10.51
N ALA A 94 -2.22 -18.24 9.41
CA ALA A 94 -0.89 -18.80 9.24
C ALA A 94 -0.29 -18.35 7.89
N PRO A 95 1.01 -18.03 7.82
CA PRO A 95 1.66 -17.65 6.57
C PRO A 95 1.55 -18.74 5.51
N ALA A 96 1.29 -18.35 4.26
CA ALA A 96 1.26 -19.27 3.11
C ALA A 96 2.64 -19.89 2.77
N GLY A 97 3.69 -19.47 3.46
CA GLY A 97 5.06 -19.94 3.28
C GLY A 97 6.09 -18.82 3.46
N PRO A 98 7.38 -19.08 3.18
CA PRO A 98 8.47 -18.11 3.36
C PRO A 98 8.37 -16.90 2.42
N ARG A 99 7.63 -17.02 1.32
CA ARG A 99 7.39 -15.95 0.33
C ARG A 99 6.01 -15.29 0.49
N ALA A 100 5.31 -15.57 1.58
CA ALA A 100 4.02 -14.96 1.86
C ALA A 100 4.17 -13.44 1.92
N LEU A 101 3.26 -12.72 1.27
CA LEU A 101 3.17 -11.28 1.41
C LEU A 101 3.11 -10.89 2.89
N PHE A 102 3.86 -9.85 3.26
CA PHE A 102 3.79 -9.29 4.60
C PHE A 102 4.14 -7.82 4.59
N SER A 103 3.21 -6.98 5.03
CA SER A 103 3.41 -5.54 5.14
C SER A 103 4.32 -5.17 6.31
N GLY A 104 4.54 -6.08 7.27
CA GLY A 104 4.96 -5.70 8.61
C GLY A 104 3.80 -5.09 9.41
N PHE A 105 4.14 -4.57 10.59
CA PHE A 105 3.18 -3.94 11.49
C PHE A 105 3.20 -2.41 11.34
N PHE A 106 2.03 -1.80 11.26
CA PHE A 106 1.82 -0.36 11.16
C PHE A 106 1.07 0.14 12.40
N PRO A 107 1.79 0.60 13.44
CA PRO A 107 1.18 1.19 14.62
C PRO A 107 0.77 2.65 14.33
N VAL A 108 -0.54 2.90 14.31
CA VAL A 108 -1.14 4.23 14.11
C VAL A 108 -1.79 4.69 15.42
N GLN A 109 -1.44 5.89 15.90
CA GLN A 109 -1.94 6.42 17.18
C GLN A 109 -3.31 7.10 17.04
N SER A 110 -3.44 8.01 16.09
CA SER A 110 -4.65 8.75 15.74
C SER A 110 -4.58 9.12 14.24
N ASP A 111 -5.72 9.51 13.65
CA ASP A 111 -5.83 9.95 12.24
C ASP A 111 -5.17 8.99 11.21
N GLY A 112 -5.97 8.07 10.68
CA GLY A 112 -5.48 7.03 9.78
C GLY A 112 -5.35 7.41 8.30
N GLY A 113 -4.81 6.47 7.53
CA GLY A 113 -4.75 6.51 6.07
C GLY A 113 -3.48 7.11 5.47
N ARG A 114 -2.58 7.63 6.31
CA ARG A 114 -1.29 8.17 5.88
C ARG A 114 -0.27 7.08 5.62
N GLN A 115 -0.14 6.13 6.53
CA GLN A 115 0.74 4.97 6.35
C GLN A 115 0.10 3.99 5.37
N ARG A 116 0.89 3.56 4.40
CA ARG A 116 0.41 2.79 3.26
C ARG A 116 1.35 1.67 2.91
N TRP A 117 0.79 0.58 2.42
CA TRP A 117 1.55 -0.50 1.82
C TRP A 117 0.83 -0.95 0.56
N THR A 118 1.56 -1.03 -0.56
CA THR A 118 0.96 -1.26 -1.88
C THR A 118 1.55 -2.50 -2.53
N ILE A 119 0.69 -3.37 -3.05
CA ILE A 119 1.09 -4.52 -3.85
C ILE A 119 0.64 -4.35 -5.30
N GLN A 120 1.41 -4.92 -6.23
CA GLN A 120 1.02 -5.05 -7.62
C GLN A 120 0.37 -6.42 -7.85
N ILE A 121 -0.72 -6.44 -8.63
CA ILE A 121 -1.41 -7.68 -9.00
C ILE A 121 -0.82 -8.22 -10.29
N ASN A 122 -0.05 -9.31 -10.18
CA ASN A 122 0.70 -9.89 -11.29
C ASN A 122 -0.02 -11.04 -12.01
N ASP A 123 -1.03 -11.63 -11.37
CA ASP A 123 -1.87 -12.68 -11.95
C ASP A 123 -3.27 -12.65 -11.31
N THR A 124 -4.16 -13.50 -11.81
CA THR A 124 -5.55 -13.63 -11.33
C THR A 124 -5.71 -14.63 -10.19
N LYS A 125 -4.61 -15.15 -9.61
CA LYS A 125 -4.71 -16.15 -8.55
C LYS A 125 -5.29 -15.51 -7.27
N PRO A 126 -6.05 -16.27 -6.47
CA PRO A 126 -6.58 -15.76 -5.21
C PRO A 126 -5.46 -15.39 -4.23
N ILE A 127 -5.60 -14.24 -3.58
CA ILE A 127 -4.73 -13.80 -2.49
C ILE A 127 -5.57 -13.72 -1.22
N TRP A 128 -5.38 -14.68 -0.33
CA TRP A 128 -6.02 -14.71 0.99
C TRP A 128 -5.16 -13.97 2.00
N LEU A 129 -5.76 -13.02 2.71
CA LEU A 129 -5.08 -12.08 3.57
C LEU A 129 -5.66 -12.11 4.99
N TYR A 130 -4.82 -11.83 5.97
CA TYR A 130 -5.22 -11.70 7.37
C TYR A 130 -4.36 -10.65 8.09
N CYS A 131 -4.86 -10.14 9.21
CA CYS A 131 -4.05 -9.38 10.14
C CYS A 131 -3.41 -10.31 11.17
N SER A 132 -2.08 -10.31 11.22
CA SER A 132 -1.28 -11.15 12.12
C SER A 132 -1.08 -10.56 13.52
N GLN A 133 -1.75 -9.45 13.85
CA GLN A 133 -1.70 -8.83 15.16
C GLN A 133 -2.62 -9.56 16.15
N GLY A 134 -2.06 -10.07 17.25
CA GLY A 134 -2.83 -10.64 18.37
C GLY A 134 -3.93 -11.60 17.88
N PRO A 135 -5.17 -11.50 18.37
CA PRO A 135 -6.29 -12.32 17.90
C PRO A 135 -7.05 -11.71 16.70
N HIS A 136 -6.54 -10.69 16.02
CA HIS A 136 -7.30 -9.96 14.99
C HIS A 136 -7.82 -10.87 13.88
N CYS A 137 -7.00 -11.83 13.42
CA CYS A 137 -7.41 -12.80 12.41
C CYS A 137 -8.61 -13.64 12.89
N GLN A 138 -8.54 -14.19 14.10
CA GLN A 138 -9.61 -14.97 14.71
C GLN A 138 -10.87 -14.13 14.96
N MET A 139 -10.72 -12.82 15.18
CA MET A 139 -11.82 -11.88 15.30
C MET A 139 -12.42 -11.48 13.94
N GLY A 140 -11.98 -12.10 12.84
CA GLY A 140 -12.53 -11.90 11.51
C GLY A 140 -11.81 -10.84 10.68
N MET A 141 -10.63 -10.37 11.11
CA MET A 141 -9.80 -9.45 10.33
C MET A 141 -9.06 -10.19 9.21
N VAL A 142 -9.83 -10.52 8.18
CA VAL A 142 -9.40 -11.25 6.99
C VAL A 142 -9.96 -10.62 5.71
N ALA A 143 -9.26 -10.80 4.60
CA ALA A 143 -9.67 -10.32 3.29
C ALA A 143 -9.28 -11.29 2.18
N VAL A 144 -9.83 -11.08 1.00
CA VAL A 144 -9.46 -11.80 -0.22
C VAL A 144 -9.43 -10.87 -1.43
N ILE A 145 -8.42 -11.07 -2.28
CA ILE A 145 -8.36 -10.50 -3.62
C ILE A 145 -8.54 -11.65 -4.61
N ASN A 146 -9.39 -11.47 -5.61
CA ASN A 146 -9.69 -12.43 -6.67
C ASN A 146 -10.10 -13.82 -6.12
N PRO A 147 -11.10 -13.92 -5.22
CA PRO A 147 -11.56 -15.23 -4.74
C PRO A 147 -12.08 -16.09 -5.90
N PRO A 148 -11.84 -17.41 -5.88
CA PRO A 148 -12.45 -18.30 -6.86
C PRO A 148 -13.94 -18.50 -6.52
N PRO A 149 -14.79 -18.89 -7.49
CA PRO A 149 -16.24 -18.98 -7.30
C PRO A 149 -16.69 -19.91 -6.15
N ASP A 150 -15.90 -20.93 -5.83
CA ASP A 150 -16.19 -21.96 -4.82
C ASP A 150 -15.68 -21.63 -3.41
N GLN A 151 -14.88 -20.56 -3.25
CA GLN A 151 -14.31 -20.16 -1.96
C GLN A 151 -14.71 -18.73 -1.62
N SER A 152 -15.58 -18.58 -0.63
CA SER A 152 -16.09 -17.26 -0.21
C SER A 152 -15.34 -16.67 0.97
N ILE A 153 -15.31 -15.34 1.05
CA ILE A 153 -14.81 -14.61 2.21
C ILE A 153 -15.53 -15.00 3.51
N GLY A 154 -16.82 -15.36 3.43
CA GLY A 154 -17.59 -15.84 4.59
C GLY A 154 -17.06 -17.17 5.14
N ARG A 155 -16.73 -18.14 4.27
CA ARG A 155 -16.11 -19.41 4.68
C ARG A 155 -14.72 -19.19 5.27
N TYR A 156 -13.96 -18.28 4.68
CA TYR A 156 -12.63 -17.94 5.17
C TYR A 156 -12.68 -17.28 6.57
N LYS A 157 -13.63 -16.37 6.82
CA LYS A 157 -13.91 -15.81 8.15
C LYS A 157 -14.25 -16.88 9.19
N GLN A 158 -15.11 -17.84 8.83
CA GLN A 158 -15.49 -18.94 9.72
C GLN A 158 -14.29 -19.83 10.06
N ALA A 159 -13.45 -20.16 9.07
CA ALA A 159 -12.23 -20.91 9.31
C ALA A 159 -11.24 -20.13 10.18
N ALA A 160 -11.11 -18.81 9.98
CA ALA A 160 -10.24 -17.94 10.77
C ALA A 160 -10.66 -17.90 12.25
N ALA A 161 -11.97 -17.81 12.52
CA ALA A 161 -12.49 -17.82 13.89
C ALA A 161 -12.15 -19.11 14.67
N ASN A 162 -11.93 -20.22 13.96
CA ASN A 162 -11.57 -21.50 14.54
C ASN A 162 -10.03 -21.73 14.62
N ALA A 163 -9.22 -20.79 14.12
CA ALA A 163 -7.77 -20.92 14.16
C ALA A 163 -7.24 -20.76 15.59
N THR A 164 -6.43 -21.72 16.05
CA THR A 164 -5.90 -21.75 17.42
C THR A 164 -4.69 -20.85 17.64
N ALA A 165 -4.09 -20.34 16.57
CA ALA A 165 -2.92 -19.47 16.60
C ALA A 165 -3.00 -18.39 15.50
N ASN A 166 -2.33 -17.26 15.73
CA ASN A 166 -2.13 -16.22 14.72
C ASN A 166 -0.61 -16.02 14.55
N MET A 167 -0.09 -16.43 13.41
CA MET A 167 1.35 -16.44 13.15
C MET A 167 1.69 -15.29 12.20
N SER A 168 2.83 -14.64 12.40
CA SER A 168 3.31 -13.62 11.45
C SER A 168 4.34 -14.24 10.50
N PRO A 169 4.36 -13.84 9.21
CA PRO A 169 5.50 -14.08 8.35
C PRO A 169 6.77 -13.47 8.95
N LYS A 170 7.94 -14.05 8.65
CA LYS A 170 9.22 -13.58 9.20
C LYS A 170 9.70 -12.29 8.54
N ASP A 171 9.58 -12.22 7.22
CA ASP A 171 10.19 -11.17 6.41
C ASP A 171 9.11 -10.25 5.82
N ILE A 172 9.33 -8.94 5.90
CA ILE A 172 8.49 -7.93 5.23
C ILE A 172 8.78 -7.97 3.74
N GLN A 173 7.78 -8.24 2.91
CA GLN A 173 7.99 -8.47 1.47
C GLN A 173 6.71 -8.38 0.64
N GLY A 174 6.90 -8.22 -0.66
CA GLY A 174 5.84 -8.34 -1.68
C GLY A 174 5.08 -7.05 -1.98
N GLY A 175 5.46 -5.93 -1.36
CA GLY A 175 4.88 -4.62 -1.62
C GLY A 175 5.80 -3.49 -1.18
N ILE A 176 5.40 -2.27 -1.52
CA ILE A 176 6.13 -1.03 -1.22
C ILE A 176 5.44 -0.26 -0.10
N THR A 177 6.22 0.20 0.88
CA THR A 177 5.70 1.07 1.94
C THR A 177 5.74 2.53 1.49
N GLY A 178 4.67 3.26 1.76
CA GLY A 178 4.54 4.68 1.47
C GLY A 178 3.96 5.46 2.65
N SER A 179 4.12 6.78 2.61
CA SER A 179 3.42 7.70 3.52
C SER A 179 2.85 8.86 2.72
N ALA A 180 1.58 9.18 2.93
CA ALA A 180 1.00 10.39 2.37
C ALA A 180 1.56 11.61 3.11
N SER A 181 2.11 12.57 2.36
CA SER A 181 2.31 13.92 2.89
C SER A 181 0.98 14.48 3.36
N PRO A 182 0.96 15.30 4.43
CA PRO A 182 -0.23 16.07 4.75
C PRO A 182 -0.62 16.88 3.49
N PRO A 183 -1.91 17.19 3.28
CA PRO A 183 -2.26 18.22 2.30
C PRO A 183 -1.44 19.46 2.65
N ASN A 184 -0.57 19.90 1.74
CA ASN A 184 0.05 21.21 1.87
C ASN A 184 -1.09 22.22 1.74
N VAL A 185 -1.53 22.79 2.86
CA VAL A 185 -2.35 23.99 2.85
C VAL A 185 -1.47 25.13 2.35
N ASN A 186 -1.23 25.14 1.04
CA ASN A 186 -0.71 26.31 0.36
C ASN A 186 -1.81 27.37 0.46
N SER A 187 -1.76 28.12 1.54
CA SER A 187 -2.54 29.33 1.73
C SER A 187 -2.06 30.31 0.67
N SER A 188 -2.62 30.21 -0.53
CA SER A 188 -2.46 31.22 -1.56
C SER A 188 -2.92 32.54 -0.95
N GLY A 189 -1.97 33.42 -0.70
CA GLY A 189 -2.21 34.72 -0.11
C GLY A 189 -3.24 35.49 -0.92
N VAL A 190 -4.36 35.78 -0.29
CA VAL A 190 -5.23 36.87 -0.73
C VAL A 190 -4.64 38.13 -0.10
N ALA A 191 -4.04 38.97 -0.94
CA ALA A 191 -3.53 40.28 -0.56
C ALA A 191 -4.69 41.17 -0.02
N PRO A 192 -4.44 42.04 0.97
CA PRO A 192 -5.43 43.06 1.34
C PRO A 192 -5.45 44.16 0.27
N GLU A 193 -6.61 44.43 -0.30
CA GLU A 193 -6.86 45.59 -1.16
C GLU A 193 -7.00 46.86 -0.29
N PRO A 194 -6.48 48.03 -0.70
CA PRO A 194 -6.63 49.27 0.05
C PRO A 194 -7.90 50.01 -0.38
N THR A 195 -8.75 50.42 0.56
CA THR A 195 -9.82 51.38 0.27
C THR A 195 -9.61 52.65 1.08
N GLY A 196 -9.43 53.76 0.34
CA GLY A 196 -9.04 55.06 0.86
C GLY A 196 -10.15 55.83 1.58
N SER A 197 -9.69 56.60 2.56
CA SER A 197 -10.10 57.93 3.02
C SER A 197 -11.45 58.52 2.59
N GLY A 198 -12.31 58.77 3.59
CA GLY A 198 -13.40 59.74 3.53
C GLY A 198 -13.54 60.47 4.87
N THR A 199 -12.88 61.62 4.99
CA THR A 199 -12.95 62.54 6.14
C THR A 199 -14.25 63.35 6.10
N ARG A 200 -15.06 63.33 7.17
CA ARG A 200 -15.93 64.46 7.56
C ARG A 200 -16.03 64.58 9.09
N SER A 201 -15.37 65.61 9.60
CA SER A 201 -15.60 66.38 10.85
C SER A 201 -17.06 66.85 10.96
N VAL A 202 -17.75 67.09 12.08
CA VAL A 202 -17.58 67.34 13.55
C VAL A 202 -19.04 67.47 14.14
N PRO A 203 -19.36 67.92 15.39
CA PRO A 203 -18.90 67.64 16.77
C PRO A 203 -20.07 67.36 17.78
N PHE A 204 -19.72 67.27 19.07
CA PHE A 204 -20.53 67.45 20.31
C PHE A 204 -21.18 66.23 21.01
N GLY A 205 -20.73 65.98 22.25
CA GLY A 205 -21.61 66.02 23.41
C GLY A 205 -21.83 64.73 24.23
N GLY A 206 -21.22 64.68 25.42
CA GLY A 206 -21.95 64.30 26.65
C GLY A 206 -21.89 62.85 27.16
N PHE A 207 -21.16 62.67 28.27
CA PHE A 207 -21.52 61.93 29.51
C PHE A 207 -22.63 60.86 29.45
N THR A 208 -22.34 59.64 29.94
CA THR A 208 -22.83 59.17 31.25
C THR A 208 -22.22 57.84 31.71
N LEU A 209 -21.90 57.83 33.00
CA LEU A 209 -21.39 56.74 33.83
C LEU A 209 -22.55 55.77 34.15
N PHE A 210 -22.33 54.45 34.12
CA PHE A 210 -23.16 53.53 34.91
C PHE A 210 -22.30 52.49 35.63
N LEU A 211 -22.24 52.66 36.96
CA LEU A 211 -21.88 51.65 37.95
C LEU A 211 -22.90 50.52 37.94
N GLY A 212 -22.43 49.28 38.09
CA GLY A 212 -23.30 48.12 38.29
C GLY A 212 -22.52 46.96 38.89
N LEU A 213 -22.39 46.97 40.21
CA LEU A 213 -21.70 46.02 41.07
C LEU A 213 -22.75 45.12 41.73
N ILE A 214 -22.70 43.79 41.56
CA ILE A 214 -23.39 42.74 42.35
C ILE A 214 -22.55 41.46 42.15
N PHE A 215 -21.68 41.01 43.06
CA PHE A 215 -21.83 40.33 44.36
C PHE A 215 -22.55 38.95 44.32
N ILE A 216 -21.72 37.90 44.44
CA ILE A 216 -21.84 36.68 45.29
C ILE A 216 -23.04 35.73 45.08
N LEU A 217 -22.77 34.42 44.87
CA LEU A 217 -22.93 33.39 45.91
C LEU A 217 -22.36 32.01 45.48
N ILE A 218 -21.44 31.50 46.32
CA ILE A 218 -20.95 30.11 46.41
C ILE A 218 -21.92 29.34 47.31
N VAL A 219 -22.38 28.16 46.87
CA VAL A 219 -22.96 27.05 47.66
C VAL A 219 -22.86 25.82 46.71
N LEU A 220 -22.27 24.65 46.99
CA LEU A 220 -21.81 23.92 48.19
C LEU A 220 -20.54 23.14 47.83
#